data_AF-T0T220-F1
#
_entry.id   AF-T0T220-F1
#
_cell.length_a   1.000
_cell.length_b   1.000
_cell.length_c   1.000
_cell.angle_alpha   90.00
_cell.angle_beta   90.00
_cell.angle_gamma   90.00
#
_symmetry.space_group_name_H-M   'P 1'
#
loop_
_entity.id
_entity.type
_entity.pdbx_description
1 polymer ?
#
loop_
_entity_poly.entity_id
_entity_poly.type
_entity_poly.pdbx_seq_one_letter_code
_entity_poly.pdbx_strand_id
1 'polypeptide(L)'
;MKKWILLLIVISIAGLIVFKNKSNHATAKDHLSEDEQSTPKVELNIPTHKHQDEDPLMGKNADANDMVAIEQADLAITDLKVWKDMARFDQTITELENEHGLEVLAAELPAIATHLKSCLQKDLCGIKKRPEEDYFDETNTTAHQLLGRSLKLMTELLKEGHSINMSKEELLSLFDLESPKIDTRSVELYLLKEEDERDLLQKSKDITPEGFSTLMNTLIDNPDKKPLALAELNDRPDRFSGLSISNMLEKMNPNAVVSNEVSQLISSVCKRESDFGEVLFNMITYNLKRVASDWDSCSN
;
A
#
# COMPACT_ATOMS: atom_id res chain seq x y z
N MET A 1 -29.18 -20.22 -58.82
CA MET A 1 -28.82 -19.84 -57.44
C MET A 1 -28.14 -20.92 -56.59
N LYS A 2 -28.22 -22.23 -56.90
CA LYS A 2 -27.64 -23.29 -56.03
C LYS A 2 -26.12 -23.54 -56.15
N LYS A 3 -25.42 -23.03 -57.18
CA LYS A 3 -23.98 -23.31 -57.39
C LYS A 3 -23.03 -22.42 -56.57
N TRP A 4 -23.44 -21.19 -56.25
CA TRP A 4 -22.61 -20.25 -55.48
C TRP A 4 -22.57 -20.58 -53.98
N ILE A 5 -23.64 -21.16 -53.45
CA ILE A 5 -23.72 -21.56 -52.03
C ILE A 5 -22.75 -22.72 -51.74
N LEU A 6 -22.60 -23.67 -52.68
CA LEU A 6 -21.64 -24.76 -52.56
C LEU A 6 -20.18 -24.26 -52.56
N LEU A 7 -19.88 -23.22 -53.35
CA LEU A 7 -18.54 -22.64 -53.41
C LEU A 7 -18.15 -21.96 -52.09
N LEU A 8 -19.08 -21.25 -51.46
CA LEU A 8 -18.86 -20.58 -50.18
C LEU A 8 -18.66 -21.58 -49.03
N ILE A 9 -19.36 -22.72 -49.05
CA ILE A 9 -19.19 -23.77 -48.04
C ILE A 9 -17.80 -24.42 -48.16
N VAL A 10 -17.32 -24.67 -49.38
CA VAL A 10 -15.97 -25.24 -49.60
C VAL A 10 -14.86 -24.29 -49.12
N ILE A 11 -15.02 -22.98 -49.36
CA ILE A 11 -14.06 -21.96 -48.90
C ILE A 11 -14.03 -21.87 -47.37
N SER A 12 -15.19 -21.91 -46.70
CA SER A 12 -15.25 -21.92 -45.22
C SER A 12 -14.63 -23.17 -44.60
N ILE A 13 -14.85 -24.35 -45.21
CA ILE A 13 -14.26 -25.60 -44.71
C ILE A 13 -12.73 -25.58 -44.90
N ALA A 14 -12.23 -25.08 -46.02
CA ALA A 14 -10.79 -24.93 -46.25
C ALA A 14 -10.13 -23.95 -45.26
N GLY A 15 -10.80 -22.83 -44.95
CA GLY A 15 -10.32 -21.86 -43.96
C GLY A 15 -10.22 -22.45 -42.55
N LEU A 16 -11.20 -23.25 -42.14
CA LEU A 16 -11.20 -23.92 -40.84
C LEU A 16 -10.09 -24.97 -40.71
N ILE A 17 -9.77 -25.69 -41.78
CA ILE A 17 -8.68 -26.69 -41.79
C ILE A 17 -7.31 -25.99 -41.65
N VAL A 18 -7.08 -24.88 -42.35
CA VAL A 18 -5.83 -24.12 -42.24
C VAL A 18 -5.66 -23.50 -40.85
N PHE A 19 -6.74 -22.97 -40.27
CA PHE A 19 -6.69 -22.37 -38.92
C PHE A 19 -6.40 -23.42 -37.84
N LYS A 20 -7.01 -24.62 -37.92
CA LYS A 20 -6.70 -25.72 -36.99
C LYS A 20 -5.28 -26.24 -37.14
N ASN A 21 -4.73 -26.29 -38.36
CA ASN A 21 -3.37 -26.78 -38.56
C ASN A 21 -2.30 -25.78 -38.09
N LYS A 22 -2.58 -24.47 -38.13
CA LYS A 22 -1.69 -23.43 -37.58
C LYS A 22 -1.74 -23.38 -36.04
N SER A 23 -2.90 -23.67 -35.44
CA SER A 23 -3.05 -23.74 -33.98
C SER A 23 -2.32 -24.95 -33.36
N ASN A 24 -2.24 -26.08 -34.07
CA ASN A 24 -1.60 -27.30 -33.56
C ASN A 24 -0.07 -27.33 -33.75
N HIS A 25 0.51 -26.36 -34.47
CA HIS A 25 1.96 -26.26 -34.67
C HIS A 25 2.68 -25.35 -33.66
N ALA A 26 1.95 -24.66 -32.77
CA ALA A 26 2.53 -23.75 -31.78
C ALA A 26 2.93 -24.43 -30.46
N THR A 27 2.62 -25.71 -30.26
CA THR A 27 2.93 -26.46 -29.03
C THR A 27 3.52 -27.83 -29.38
N ALA A 28 4.74 -27.85 -29.92
CA ALA A 28 5.64 -29.00 -29.85
C ALA A 28 7.00 -28.62 -30.46
N LYS A 29 7.95 -28.23 -29.62
CA LYS A 29 9.36 -28.68 -29.70
C LYS A 29 10.15 -28.22 -28.48
N ASP A 30 10.36 -29.20 -27.62
CA ASP A 30 11.33 -29.24 -26.53
C ASP A 30 12.78 -29.35 -27.02
N HIS A 31 13.69 -28.85 -26.17
CA HIS A 31 15.06 -29.29 -25.87
C HIS A 31 16.10 -29.57 -26.99
N LEU A 32 17.23 -28.83 -26.95
CA LEU A 32 18.59 -29.40 -26.78
C LEU A 32 19.69 -28.31 -26.53
N SER A 33 20.39 -28.48 -25.40
CA SER A 33 21.83 -28.30 -25.07
C SER A 33 22.64 -27.03 -25.41
N GLU A 34 23.14 -26.43 -24.31
CA GLU A 34 24.55 -26.05 -24.01
C GLU A 34 25.36 -25.24 -25.04
N ASP A 35 25.58 -23.97 -24.71
CA ASP A 35 26.94 -23.42 -24.62
C ASP A 35 27.00 -22.42 -23.45
N GLU A 36 27.86 -22.73 -22.48
CA GLU A 36 28.17 -21.91 -21.31
C GLU A 36 28.88 -20.62 -21.74
N GLN A 37 28.24 -19.47 -21.49
CA GLN A 37 28.98 -18.24 -21.26
C GLN A 37 28.71 -17.80 -19.83
N SER A 38 29.65 -18.15 -18.96
CA SER A 38 29.66 -17.82 -17.53
C SER A 38 29.58 -16.32 -17.32
N THR A 39 28.40 -15.81 -16.96
CA THR A 39 28.26 -14.52 -16.30
C THR A 39 28.76 -14.64 -14.86
N PRO A 40 29.49 -13.65 -14.33
CA PRO A 40 29.93 -13.69 -12.94
C PRO A 40 28.70 -13.61 -12.05
N LYS A 41 28.45 -14.68 -11.28
CA LYS A 41 27.60 -14.60 -10.10
C LYS A 41 28.30 -13.70 -9.09
N VAL A 42 28.02 -12.41 -9.17
CA VAL A 42 28.06 -11.57 -7.97
C VAL A 42 26.86 -12.04 -7.16
N GLU A 43 27.12 -12.82 -6.10
CA GLU A 43 26.17 -13.01 -5.02
C GLU A 43 25.88 -11.63 -4.43
N LEU A 44 24.89 -10.95 -5.01
CA LEU A 44 24.20 -9.89 -4.30
C LEU A 44 23.44 -10.63 -3.19
N ASN A 45 24.01 -10.61 -1.98
CA ASN A 45 23.28 -10.83 -0.74
C ASN A 45 22.21 -9.73 -0.63
N ILE A 46 21.19 -9.79 -1.47
CA ILE A 46 19.91 -9.18 -1.18
C ILE A 46 19.30 -10.12 -0.16
N PRO A 47 19.02 -9.67 1.07
CA PRO A 47 18.27 -10.47 2.02
C PRO A 47 16.96 -10.83 1.32
N THR A 48 16.83 -12.09 0.92
CA THR A 48 15.54 -12.66 0.58
C THR A 48 14.76 -12.65 1.88
N HIS A 49 14.09 -11.54 2.17
CA HIS A 49 12.98 -11.57 3.11
C HIS A 49 12.00 -12.57 2.52
N LYS A 50 12.06 -13.80 3.06
CA LYS A 50 10.91 -14.68 3.05
C LYS A 50 9.74 -13.80 3.45
N HIS A 51 8.76 -13.66 2.57
CA HIS A 51 7.39 -13.41 2.99
C HIS A 51 7.01 -14.59 3.89
N GLN A 52 7.33 -14.45 5.18
CA GLN A 52 6.50 -15.04 6.21
C GLN A 52 5.25 -14.17 6.22
N ASP A 53 4.12 -14.78 5.87
CA ASP A 53 2.77 -14.32 6.15
C ASP A 53 2.52 -14.34 7.68
N GLU A 54 3.38 -13.66 8.43
CA GLU A 54 3.07 -13.16 9.75
C GLU A 54 2.96 -11.65 9.55
N ASP A 55 1.74 -11.13 9.37
CA ASP A 55 1.49 -9.73 9.72
C ASP A 55 1.85 -9.66 11.20
N PRO A 56 3.00 -9.11 11.61
CA PRO A 56 3.40 -9.06 13.00
C PRO A 56 2.56 -7.94 13.59
N LEU A 57 1.29 -8.24 13.81
CA LEU A 57 0.34 -7.32 14.41
C LEU A 57 0.69 -7.21 15.88
N MET A 58 1.74 -6.43 16.11
CA MET A 58 2.13 -5.85 17.38
C MET A 58 2.72 -6.85 18.37
N GLY A 59 3.88 -7.42 18.06
CA GLY A 59 4.81 -7.99 19.06
C GLY A 59 4.19 -8.70 20.27
N LYS A 60 4.66 -8.36 21.47
CA LYS A 60 4.04 -8.75 22.75
C LYS A 60 2.84 -7.83 23.02
N ASN A 61 1.83 -8.33 23.72
CA ASN A 61 0.71 -7.53 24.26
C ASN A 61 1.21 -6.26 24.95
N ALA A 62 0.34 -5.24 24.99
CA ALA A 62 0.66 -3.96 25.60
C ALA A 62 1.21 -4.15 27.03
N ASP A 63 2.29 -3.44 27.34
CA ASP A 63 2.91 -3.51 28.65
C ASP A 63 1.98 -2.94 29.73
N ALA A 64 1.82 -3.65 30.84
CA ALA A 64 0.88 -3.28 31.88
C ALA A 64 1.19 -1.92 32.52
N ASN A 65 2.45 -1.51 32.62
CA ASN A 65 2.81 -0.20 33.13
C ASN A 65 2.44 0.90 32.14
N ASP A 66 2.60 0.66 30.84
CA ASP A 66 2.20 1.61 29.81
C ASP A 66 0.67 1.75 29.76
N MET A 67 -0.07 0.65 29.91
CA MET A 67 -1.52 0.68 30.05
C MET A 67 -1.95 1.56 31.23
N VAL A 68 -1.37 1.36 32.41
CA VAL A 68 -1.66 2.19 33.59
C VAL A 68 -1.31 3.67 33.34
N ALA A 69 -0.20 3.96 32.66
CA ALA A 69 0.17 5.33 32.32
C ALA A 69 -0.87 5.99 31.40
N ILE A 70 -1.33 5.28 30.37
CA ILE A 70 -2.36 5.78 29.45
C ILE A 70 -3.68 6.03 30.19
N GLU A 71 -4.12 5.09 31.03
CA GLU A 71 -5.35 5.22 31.81
C GLU A 71 -5.31 6.40 32.79
N GLN A 72 -4.13 6.72 33.35
CA GLN A 72 -3.95 7.90 34.18
C GLN A 72 -3.90 9.20 33.38
N ALA A 73 -3.39 9.14 32.15
CA ALA A 73 -3.31 10.30 31.26
C ALA A 73 -4.67 10.68 30.67
N ASP A 74 -5.54 9.69 30.41
CA ASP A 74 -6.90 9.88 29.93
C ASP A 74 -7.87 8.89 30.58
N LEU A 75 -8.53 9.32 31.64
CA LEU A 75 -9.48 8.48 32.38
C LEU A 75 -10.72 8.12 31.55
N ALA A 76 -11.11 8.94 30.57
CA ALA A 76 -12.33 8.69 29.80
C ALA A 76 -12.23 7.44 28.92
N ILE A 77 -11.01 7.03 28.55
CA ILE A 77 -10.79 5.81 27.77
C ILE A 77 -11.13 4.55 28.58
N THR A 78 -11.02 4.61 29.92
CA THR A 78 -11.27 3.47 30.81
C THR A 78 -12.74 3.09 30.94
N ASP A 79 -13.64 4.01 30.60
CA ASP A 79 -15.09 3.80 30.62
C ASP A 79 -15.59 3.05 29.38
N LEU A 80 -14.75 2.91 28.35
CA LEU A 80 -15.07 2.20 27.11
C LEU A 80 -14.93 0.69 27.32
N LYS A 81 -15.97 -0.07 26.96
CA LYS A 81 -16.06 -1.51 27.19
C LYS A 81 -14.95 -2.27 26.48
N VAL A 82 -14.59 -1.83 25.28
CA VAL A 82 -13.61 -2.49 24.41
C VAL A 82 -12.17 -2.19 24.86
N TRP A 83 -11.94 -1.17 25.68
CA TRP A 83 -10.60 -0.67 26.02
C TRP A 83 -9.64 -1.74 26.53
N LYS A 84 -10.08 -2.55 27.50
CA LYS A 84 -9.22 -3.58 28.11
C LYS A 84 -8.75 -4.62 27.09
N ASP A 85 -9.55 -4.86 26.08
CA ASP A 85 -9.30 -5.87 25.07
C ASP A 85 -8.45 -5.31 23.92
N MET A 86 -8.35 -3.99 23.80
CA MET A 86 -7.40 -3.33 22.89
C MET A 86 -5.94 -3.63 23.23
N ALA A 87 -5.63 -3.91 24.50
CA ALA A 87 -4.30 -4.29 24.96
C ALA A 87 -3.86 -5.71 24.51
N ARG A 88 -4.82 -6.54 24.08
CA ARG A 88 -4.61 -7.91 23.60
C ARG A 88 -4.40 -7.87 22.09
N PHE A 89 -3.14 -7.75 21.69
CA PHE A 89 -2.78 -7.56 20.29
C PHE A 89 -2.94 -8.82 19.43
N ASP A 90 -2.92 -9.99 20.07
CA ASP A 90 -3.20 -11.29 19.50
C ASP A 90 -4.67 -11.49 19.10
N GLN A 91 -5.60 -10.72 19.67
CA GLN A 91 -7.01 -10.87 19.34
C GLN A 91 -7.37 -10.36 17.95
N THR A 92 -8.23 -11.13 17.29
CA THR A 92 -8.82 -10.84 15.98
C THR A 92 -10.09 -9.98 16.09
N ILE A 93 -10.50 -9.38 14.97
CA ILE A 93 -11.78 -8.63 14.91
C ILE A 93 -12.97 -9.56 15.21
N THR A 94 -12.95 -10.79 14.72
CA THR A 94 -14.01 -11.78 14.97
C THR A 94 -14.13 -12.16 16.44
N GLU A 95 -13.02 -12.26 17.18
CA GLU A 95 -13.05 -12.50 18.62
C GLU A 95 -13.65 -11.31 19.37
N LEU A 96 -13.23 -10.10 19.03
CA LEU A 96 -13.78 -8.87 19.61
C LEU A 96 -15.27 -8.70 19.29
N GLU A 97 -15.69 -9.05 18.08
CA GLU A 97 -17.09 -9.05 17.66
C GLU A 97 -17.92 -10.00 18.51
N ASN A 98 -17.44 -11.23 18.73
CA ASN A 98 -18.15 -12.21 19.55
C ASN A 98 -18.28 -11.77 21.01
N GLU A 99 -17.33 -10.99 21.53
CA GLU A 99 -17.32 -10.49 22.91
C GLU A 99 -18.20 -9.24 23.11
N HIS A 100 -18.16 -8.28 22.18
CA HIS A 100 -18.77 -6.95 22.36
C HIS A 100 -19.93 -6.64 21.40
N GLY A 101 -19.95 -7.30 20.24
CA GLY A 101 -20.85 -6.99 19.12
C GLY A 101 -20.36 -5.85 18.23
N LEU A 102 -20.66 -5.93 16.94
CA LEU A 102 -20.23 -4.98 15.91
C LEU A 102 -20.65 -3.53 16.19
N GLU A 103 -21.87 -3.32 16.69
CA GLU A 103 -22.40 -1.98 16.99
C GLU A 103 -21.56 -1.28 18.08
N VAL A 104 -21.11 -2.04 19.09
CA VAL A 104 -20.26 -1.51 20.17
C VAL A 104 -18.88 -1.18 19.61
N LEU A 105 -18.29 -2.07 18.82
CA LEU A 105 -16.99 -1.84 18.19
C LEU A 105 -17.01 -0.60 17.29
N ALA A 106 -18.02 -0.47 16.43
CA ALA A 106 -18.17 0.67 15.52
C ALA A 106 -18.35 2.01 16.24
N ALA A 107 -18.92 2.00 17.46
CA ALA A 107 -19.09 3.19 18.29
C ALA A 107 -17.86 3.52 19.14
N GLU A 108 -17.22 2.51 19.73
CA GLU A 108 -16.15 2.73 20.71
C GLU A 108 -14.76 2.84 20.07
N LEU A 109 -14.46 2.14 18.96
CA LEU A 109 -13.14 2.24 18.32
C LEU A 109 -12.79 3.67 17.85
N PRO A 110 -13.72 4.46 17.25
CA PRO A 110 -13.46 5.87 16.96
C PRO A 110 -13.19 6.70 18.22
N ALA A 111 -13.95 6.47 19.29
CA ALA A 111 -13.75 7.17 20.56
C ALA A 111 -12.38 6.87 21.15
N ILE A 112 -11.99 5.59 21.20
CA ILE A 112 -10.64 5.16 21.62
C ILE A 112 -9.58 5.87 20.78
N ALA A 113 -9.73 5.90 19.45
CA ALA A 113 -8.77 6.55 18.57
C ALA A 113 -8.65 8.05 18.84
N THR A 114 -9.77 8.76 19.04
CA THR A 114 -9.79 10.18 19.38
C THR A 114 -9.11 10.47 20.71
N HIS A 115 -9.39 9.66 21.74
CA HIS A 115 -8.75 9.78 23.06
C HIS A 115 -7.24 9.56 22.96
N LEU A 116 -6.80 8.45 22.33
CA LEU A 116 -5.39 8.15 22.15
C LEU A 116 -4.65 9.24 21.36
N LYS A 117 -5.24 9.76 20.28
CA LYS A 117 -4.65 10.86 19.51
C LYS A 117 -4.44 12.09 20.38
N SER A 118 -5.49 12.56 21.08
CA SER A 118 -5.42 13.74 21.95
C SER A 118 -4.36 13.58 23.05
N CYS A 119 -4.31 12.38 23.63
CA CYS A 119 -3.40 12.00 24.69
C CYS A 119 -1.93 11.92 24.20
N LEU A 120 -1.70 11.37 23.00
CA LEU A 120 -0.39 11.32 22.36
C LEU A 120 0.17 12.73 22.09
N GLN A 121 -0.66 13.64 21.57
CA GLN A 121 -0.27 15.03 21.27
C GLN A 121 0.12 15.84 22.52
N LYS A 122 -0.34 15.42 23.71
CA LYS A 122 -0.10 16.14 24.95
C LYS A 122 1.25 15.77 25.58
N ASP A 123 1.44 14.49 25.89
CA ASP A 123 2.60 13.99 26.62
C ASP A 123 2.87 12.50 26.37
N LEU A 124 2.64 12.05 25.12
CA LEU A 124 2.78 10.64 24.72
C LEU A 124 1.95 9.69 25.62
N CYS A 125 0.81 10.17 26.11
CA CYS A 125 0.00 9.48 27.12
C CYS A 125 0.71 9.15 28.42
N GLY A 126 1.64 10.01 28.84
CA GLY A 126 2.44 9.80 30.05
C GLY A 126 3.51 8.71 29.91
N ILE A 127 3.63 8.05 28.76
CA ILE A 127 4.66 7.04 28.49
C ILE A 127 6.01 7.76 28.39
N LYS A 128 7.00 7.23 29.10
CA LYS A 128 8.35 7.79 29.16
C LYS A 128 9.39 6.69 29.02
N LYS A 129 10.55 7.08 28.51
CA LYS A 129 11.76 6.24 28.50
C LYS A 129 12.00 5.62 29.88
N ARG A 130 12.13 4.29 29.92
CA ARG A 130 12.41 3.57 31.17
C ARG A 130 13.91 3.61 31.50
N PRO A 131 14.31 3.56 32.79
CA PRO A 131 15.71 3.60 33.19
C PRO A 131 16.58 2.50 32.56
N GLU A 132 15.99 1.34 32.24
CA GLU A 132 16.62 0.18 31.65
C GLU A 132 16.69 0.20 30.11
N GLU A 133 16.10 1.20 29.45
CA GLU A 133 16.05 1.31 28.00
C GLU A 133 17.17 2.24 27.49
N ASP A 134 17.93 1.79 26.50
CA ASP A 134 18.95 2.64 25.86
C ASP A 134 18.34 3.66 24.89
N TYR A 135 17.18 3.34 24.32
CA TYR A 135 16.49 4.12 23.29
C TYR A 135 14.98 4.22 23.61
N PHE A 136 14.37 5.36 23.27
CA PHE A 136 12.94 5.60 23.40
C PHE A 136 12.41 6.16 22.08
N ASP A 137 11.47 5.45 21.48
CA ASP A 137 10.85 5.86 20.22
C ASP A 137 9.57 6.65 20.51
N GLU A 138 9.67 7.98 20.44
CA GLU A 138 8.55 8.88 20.69
C GLU A 138 7.41 8.72 19.66
N THR A 139 7.67 8.10 18.50
CA THR A 139 6.71 7.90 17.41
C THR A 139 6.09 6.51 17.37
N ASN A 140 6.49 5.62 18.29
CA ASN A 140 6.08 4.21 18.30
C ASN A 140 5.89 3.65 19.73
N THR A 141 5.40 4.48 20.64
CA THR A 141 5.02 4.05 22.00
C THR A 141 3.84 3.08 21.98
N THR A 142 3.55 2.42 23.11
CA THR A 142 2.37 1.55 23.24
C THR A 142 1.05 2.27 22.92
N ALA A 143 0.93 3.57 23.23
CA ALA A 143 -0.23 4.36 22.83
C ALA A 143 -0.37 4.50 21.30
N HIS A 144 0.75 4.64 20.56
CA HIS A 144 0.73 4.60 19.10
C HIS A 144 0.29 3.24 18.57
N GLN A 145 0.75 2.16 19.22
CA GLN A 145 0.37 0.80 18.84
C GLN A 145 -1.14 0.57 19.03
N LEU A 146 -1.70 1.00 20.16
CA LEU A 146 -3.13 0.93 20.43
C LEU A 146 -3.94 1.76 19.42
N LEU A 147 -3.48 2.97 19.08
CA LEU A 147 -4.15 3.80 18.08
C LEU A 147 -4.09 3.15 16.69
N GLY A 148 -2.93 2.66 16.28
CA GLY A 148 -2.77 1.88 15.06
C GLY A 148 -3.67 0.63 15.03
N ARG A 149 -3.93 0.01 16.18
CA ARG A 149 -4.86 -1.13 16.31
C ARG A 149 -6.29 -0.68 16.09
N SER A 150 -6.72 0.40 16.73
CA SER A 150 -8.06 0.95 16.54
C SER A 150 -8.32 1.28 15.08
N LEU A 151 -7.36 1.93 14.39
CA LEU A 151 -7.47 2.26 12.97
C LEU A 151 -7.56 1.00 12.10
N LYS A 152 -6.77 -0.03 12.39
CA LYS A 152 -6.85 -1.30 11.69
C LYS A 152 -8.22 -1.96 11.87
N LEU A 153 -8.72 -2.04 13.11
CA LEU A 153 -10.02 -2.66 13.40
C LEU A 153 -11.17 -1.89 12.74
N MET A 154 -11.13 -0.55 12.73
CA MET A 154 -12.09 0.27 12.00
C MET A 154 -12.05 0.01 10.48
N THR A 155 -10.85 -0.22 9.93
CA THR A 155 -10.69 -0.58 8.51
C THR A 155 -11.34 -1.92 8.20
N GLU A 156 -11.17 -2.93 9.06
CA GLU A 156 -11.83 -4.23 8.88
C GLU A 156 -13.36 -4.12 8.99
N LEU A 157 -13.87 -3.36 9.96
CA LEU A 157 -15.32 -3.11 10.07
C LEU A 157 -15.91 -2.43 8.82
N LEU A 158 -15.22 -1.45 8.24
CA LEU A 158 -15.65 -0.84 6.98
C LEU A 158 -15.69 -1.85 5.83
N LYS A 159 -14.70 -2.75 5.72
CA LYS A 159 -14.68 -3.79 4.68
C LYS A 159 -15.87 -4.75 4.82
N GLU A 160 -16.32 -4.99 6.05
CA GLU A 160 -17.51 -5.79 6.36
C GLU A 160 -18.83 -5.02 6.14
N GLY A 161 -18.76 -3.74 5.75
CA GLY A 161 -19.92 -2.92 5.41
C GLY A 161 -20.50 -2.12 6.59
N HIS A 162 -19.81 -2.07 7.72
CA HIS A 162 -20.21 -1.24 8.86
C HIS A 162 -19.80 0.21 8.66
N SER A 163 -20.61 1.15 9.16
CA SER A 163 -20.28 2.57 9.15
C SER A 163 -19.38 2.93 10.33
N ILE A 164 -18.30 3.66 10.06
CA ILE A 164 -17.40 4.20 11.09
C ILE A 164 -17.65 5.70 11.26
N ASN A 165 -18.05 6.11 12.47
CA ASN A 165 -18.31 7.51 12.81
C ASN A 165 -17.02 8.24 13.20
N MET A 166 -16.24 8.60 12.19
CA MET A 166 -15.07 9.48 12.32
C MET A 166 -15.09 10.45 11.13
N SER A 167 -15.02 11.74 11.40
CA SER A 167 -15.03 12.77 10.37
C SER A 167 -13.74 12.76 9.55
N LYS A 168 -13.82 13.32 8.34
CA LYS A 168 -12.66 13.56 7.48
C LYS A 168 -11.59 14.38 8.18
N GLU A 169 -11.97 15.42 8.92
CA GLU A 169 -11.05 16.29 9.65
C GLU A 169 -10.34 15.53 10.78
N GLU A 170 -11.05 14.64 11.49
CA GLU A 170 -10.44 13.77 12.49
C GLU A 170 -9.41 12.83 11.85
N LEU A 171 -9.71 12.22 10.70
CA LEU A 171 -8.76 11.37 9.99
C LEU A 171 -7.52 12.14 9.51
N LEU A 172 -7.73 13.30 8.87
CA LEU A 172 -6.62 14.15 8.38
C LEU A 172 -5.72 14.67 9.50
N SER A 173 -6.23 14.72 10.73
CA SER A 173 -5.46 15.16 11.88
C SER A 173 -4.62 14.04 12.51
N LEU A 174 -4.80 12.78 12.12
CA LEU A 174 -3.96 11.66 12.58
C LEU A 174 -2.53 11.76 12.04
N PHE A 175 -2.36 12.36 10.86
CA PHE A 175 -1.05 12.61 10.24
C PHE A 175 -0.17 13.58 11.05
N ASP A 176 -0.78 14.39 11.94
CA ASP A 176 -0.04 15.30 12.82
C ASP A 176 0.77 14.54 13.91
N LEU A 177 0.64 13.21 14.00
CA LEU A 177 1.39 12.35 14.92
C LEU A 177 2.73 11.86 14.34
N GLU A 178 2.99 12.06 13.04
CA GLU A 178 4.25 11.70 12.37
C GLU A 178 4.69 10.23 12.59
N SER A 179 3.74 9.31 12.72
CA SER A 179 4.01 7.89 13.00
C SER A 179 3.74 7.04 11.75
N PRO A 180 4.76 6.36 11.17
CA PRO A 180 4.61 5.60 9.92
C PRO A 180 3.46 4.60 9.92
N LYS A 181 3.24 3.96 11.08
CA LYS A 181 2.17 2.98 11.26
C LYS A 181 0.79 3.63 11.31
N ILE A 182 0.66 4.75 12.02
CA ILE A 182 -0.60 5.49 12.09
C ILE A 182 -0.93 6.05 10.71
N ASP A 183 0.05 6.62 10.02
CA ASP A 183 -0.15 7.20 8.69
C ASP A 183 -0.62 6.15 7.69
N THR A 184 0.06 5.01 7.63
CA THR A 184 -0.32 3.89 6.75
C THR A 184 -1.77 3.45 7.02
N ARG A 185 -2.15 3.25 8.28
CA ARG A 185 -3.51 2.84 8.65
C ARG A 185 -4.55 3.94 8.43
N SER A 186 -4.17 5.19 8.62
CA SER A 186 -5.05 6.34 8.40
C SER A 186 -5.32 6.55 6.92
N VAL A 187 -4.31 6.36 6.05
CA VAL A 187 -4.48 6.36 4.60
C VAL A 187 -5.40 5.23 4.15
N GLU A 188 -5.18 4.00 4.61
CA GLU A 188 -6.05 2.86 4.30
C GLU A 188 -7.51 3.16 4.66
N LEU A 189 -7.74 3.65 5.88
CA LEU A 189 -9.06 4.00 6.39
C LEU A 189 -9.71 5.14 5.60
N TYR A 190 -8.95 6.20 5.31
CA TYR A 190 -9.41 7.38 4.56
C TYR A 190 -9.86 7.00 3.14
N LEU A 191 -9.05 6.22 2.42
CA LEU A 191 -9.35 5.80 1.06
C LEU A 191 -10.52 4.82 1.00
N LEU A 192 -10.68 3.97 2.02
CA LEU A 192 -11.79 3.02 2.11
C LEU A 192 -13.13 3.70 2.44
N LYS A 193 -13.11 4.82 3.16
CA LYS A 193 -14.28 5.67 3.38
C LYS A 193 -14.74 6.46 2.15
N GLU A 194 -14.04 6.32 1.03
CA GLU A 194 -14.32 7.03 -0.23
C GLU A 194 -14.30 8.57 -0.06
N GLU A 195 -13.44 9.06 0.84
CA GLU A 195 -13.17 10.50 0.99
C GLU A 195 -12.34 11.02 -0.19
N ASP A 196 -12.43 12.33 -0.48
CA ASP A 196 -11.70 12.94 -1.60
C ASP A 196 -10.18 12.87 -1.38
N GLU A 197 -9.49 12.18 -2.28
CA GLU A 197 -8.05 11.91 -2.20
C GLU A 197 -7.23 13.16 -2.45
N ARG A 198 -7.81 14.20 -3.06
CA ARG A 198 -7.14 15.49 -3.27
C ARG A 198 -6.79 16.16 -1.96
N ASP A 199 -7.61 16.01 -0.93
CA ASP A 199 -7.30 16.56 0.39
C ASP A 199 -6.13 15.83 1.04
N LEU A 200 -6.08 14.51 0.87
CA LEU A 200 -4.99 13.68 1.35
C LEU A 200 -3.68 14.02 0.61
N LEU A 201 -3.75 14.27 -0.70
CA LEU A 201 -2.61 14.76 -1.49
C LEU A 201 -2.18 16.18 -1.08
N GLN A 202 -3.09 17.06 -0.68
CA GLN A 202 -2.73 18.37 -0.14
C GLN A 202 -2.03 18.26 1.23
N LYS A 203 -2.49 17.33 2.09
CA LYS A 203 -1.91 17.03 3.40
C LYS A 203 -0.63 16.20 3.30
N SER A 204 -0.35 15.58 2.15
CA SER A 204 0.69 14.55 2.03
C SER A 204 2.11 14.98 2.43
N LYS A 205 2.42 16.29 2.51
CA LYS A 205 3.70 16.80 3.03
C LYS A 205 3.90 16.49 4.53
N ASP A 206 2.80 16.30 5.25
CA ASP A 206 2.73 15.99 6.67
C ASP A 206 2.58 14.47 6.87
N ILE A 207 2.54 13.68 5.78
CA ILE A 207 2.49 12.22 5.82
C ILE A 207 3.91 11.68 5.70
N THR A 208 4.25 10.73 6.56
CA THR A 208 5.50 9.97 6.50
C THR A 208 5.73 9.30 5.14
N PRO A 209 6.98 8.99 4.76
CA PRO A 209 7.28 8.31 3.50
C PRO A 209 6.50 6.99 3.31
N GLU A 210 6.30 6.23 4.37
CA GLU A 210 5.55 4.96 4.37
C GLU A 210 4.05 5.20 4.10
N GLY A 211 3.44 6.17 4.78
CA GLY A 211 2.06 6.56 4.54
C GLY A 211 1.84 7.09 3.13
N PHE A 212 2.76 7.94 2.64
CA PHE A 212 2.71 8.46 1.28
C PHE A 212 2.88 7.33 0.24
N SER A 213 3.81 6.40 0.46
CA SER A 213 3.96 5.24 -0.41
C SER A 213 2.70 4.39 -0.44
N THR A 214 2.02 4.22 0.70
CA THR A 214 0.73 3.51 0.79
C THR A 214 -0.33 4.21 -0.05
N LEU A 215 -0.49 5.53 0.12
CA LEU A 215 -1.42 6.35 -0.65
C LEU A 215 -1.22 6.14 -2.16
N MET A 216 0.00 6.35 -2.62
CA MET A 216 0.31 6.30 -4.06
C MET A 216 0.10 4.90 -4.63
N ASN A 217 0.47 3.86 -3.89
CA ASN A 217 0.22 2.48 -4.28
C ASN A 217 -1.28 2.17 -4.40
N THR A 218 -2.09 2.59 -3.42
CA THR A 218 -3.55 2.37 -3.47
C THR A 218 -4.20 3.11 -4.63
N LEU A 219 -3.76 4.34 -4.93
CA LEU A 219 -4.27 5.09 -6.09
C LEU A 219 -3.90 4.41 -7.42
N ILE A 220 -2.71 3.83 -7.54
CA ILE A 220 -2.29 3.12 -8.76
C ILE A 220 -3.06 1.81 -8.97
N ASP A 221 -3.30 1.08 -7.88
CA ASP A 221 -4.02 -0.19 -7.90
C ASP A 221 -5.50 0.00 -8.29
N ASN A 222 -6.05 1.22 -8.13
CA ASN A 222 -7.39 1.59 -8.56
C ASN A 222 -7.39 2.25 -9.96
N PRO A 223 -7.96 1.62 -11.00
CA PRO A 223 -7.97 2.16 -12.36
C PRO A 223 -8.53 3.58 -12.50
N ASP A 224 -9.55 3.93 -11.73
CA ASP A 224 -10.22 5.24 -11.80
C ASP A 224 -9.39 6.35 -11.12
N LYS A 225 -8.58 5.97 -10.12
CA LYS A 225 -7.74 6.90 -9.35
C LYS A 225 -6.30 6.97 -9.85
N LYS A 226 -5.87 6.00 -10.67
CA LYS A 226 -4.51 5.94 -11.25
C LYS A 226 -4.06 7.23 -11.94
N PRO A 227 -4.88 7.94 -12.74
CA PRO A 227 -4.45 9.20 -13.36
C PRO A 227 -4.05 10.26 -12.32
N LEU A 228 -4.67 10.26 -11.14
CA LEU A 228 -4.30 11.18 -10.05
C LEU A 228 -2.92 10.86 -9.49
N ALA A 229 -2.59 9.59 -9.32
CA ALA A 229 -1.27 9.16 -8.89
C ALA A 229 -0.17 9.54 -9.88
N LEU A 230 -0.45 9.37 -11.17
CA LEU A 230 0.46 9.74 -12.26
C LEU A 230 0.67 11.26 -12.33
N ALA A 231 -0.41 12.03 -12.14
CA ALA A 231 -0.32 13.49 -12.08
C ALA A 231 0.57 13.95 -10.92
N GLU A 232 0.42 13.40 -9.72
CA GLU A 232 1.26 13.76 -8.57
C GLU A 232 2.75 13.40 -8.81
N LEU A 233 3.03 12.23 -9.41
CA LEU A 233 4.40 11.85 -9.77
C LEU A 233 5.01 12.79 -10.82
N ASN A 234 4.21 13.30 -11.75
CA ASN A 234 4.68 14.24 -12.76
C ASN A 234 4.88 15.66 -12.23
N ASP A 235 3.97 16.12 -11.37
CA ASP A 235 3.97 17.49 -10.85
C ASP A 235 4.98 17.67 -9.72
N ARG A 236 5.21 16.61 -8.92
CA ARG A 236 6.07 16.65 -7.72
C ARG A 236 6.96 15.40 -7.63
N PRO A 237 7.79 15.14 -8.66
CA PRO A 237 8.59 13.92 -8.71
C PRO A 237 9.56 13.82 -7.54
N ASP A 238 10.05 14.94 -7.01
CA ASP A 238 10.98 15.05 -5.87
C ASP A 238 10.47 14.38 -4.59
N ARG A 239 9.14 14.24 -4.45
CA ARG A 239 8.49 13.62 -3.28
C ARG A 239 8.53 12.11 -3.29
N PHE A 240 8.99 11.52 -4.39
CA PHE A 240 9.07 10.08 -4.55
C PHE A 240 10.52 9.62 -4.41
N SER A 241 10.74 8.63 -3.54
CA SER A 241 11.98 7.88 -3.56
C SER A 241 12.08 7.08 -4.86
N GLY A 242 13.29 6.80 -5.35
CA GLY A 242 13.43 5.97 -6.55
C GLY A 242 12.85 4.55 -6.37
N LEU A 243 12.82 4.03 -5.14
CA LEU A 243 12.16 2.76 -4.81
C LEU A 243 10.64 2.87 -4.96
N SER A 244 10.04 3.96 -4.45
CA SER A 244 8.62 4.25 -4.63
C SER A 244 8.26 4.34 -6.11
N ILE A 245 9.06 5.08 -6.90
CA ILE A 245 8.88 5.18 -8.36
C ILE A 245 8.95 3.79 -9.00
N SER A 246 9.97 2.99 -8.68
CA SER A 246 10.13 1.64 -9.21
C SER A 246 8.92 0.75 -8.90
N ASN A 247 8.45 0.75 -7.65
CA ASN A 247 7.30 -0.04 -7.22
C ASN A 247 6.00 0.41 -7.91
N MET A 248 5.81 1.72 -8.06
CA MET A 248 4.68 2.29 -8.79
C MET A 248 4.67 1.79 -10.24
N LEU A 249 5.82 1.84 -10.91
CA LEU A 249 5.97 1.37 -12.29
C LEU A 249 5.78 -0.14 -12.43
N GLU A 250 6.27 -0.94 -11.48
CA GLU A 250 6.08 -2.40 -11.47
C GLU A 250 4.60 -2.78 -11.45
N LYS A 251 3.79 -2.03 -10.68
CA LYS A 251 2.34 -2.21 -10.56
C LYS A 251 1.55 -1.71 -11.76
N MET A 252 2.12 -0.84 -12.59
CA MET A 252 1.44 -0.34 -13.77
C MET A 252 1.29 -1.45 -14.83
N ASN A 253 0.04 -1.76 -15.18
CA ASN A 253 -0.24 -2.61 -16.33
C ASN A 253 0.12 -1.85 -17.63
N PRO A 254 1.01 -2.38 -18.49
CA PRO A 254 1.42 -1.75 -19.75
C PRO A 254 0.25 -1.39 -20.67
N ASN A 255 -0.84 -2.15 -20.61
CA ASN A 255 -2.00 -1.98 -21.48
C ASN A 255 -3.00 -0.92 -20.99
N ALA A 256 -2.74 -0.29 -19.84
CA ALA A 256 -3.69 0.57 -19.15
C ALA A 256 -3.19 2.02 -18.95
N VAL A 257 -2.05 2.39 -19.52
CA VAL A 257 -1.50 3.76 -19.39
C VAL A 257 -1.58 4.46 -20.74
N VAL A 258 -2.09 5.70 -20.75
CA VAL A 258 -2.24 6.47 -21.98
C VAL A 258 -0.88 7.01 -22.41
N SER A 259 -0.57 6.98 -23.70
CA SER A 259 0.74 7.39 -24.27
C SER A 259 1.26 8.76 -23.78
N ASN A 260 0.38 9.72 -23.51
CA ASN A 260 0.75 11.02 -22.97
C ASN A 260 1.26 10.94 -21.51
N GLU A 261 0.60 10.13 -20.66
CA GLU A 261 0.98 9.95 -19.26
C GLU A 261 2.34 9.26 -19.16
N VAL A 262 2.57 8.25 -20.02
CA VAL A 262 3.87 7.57 -20.16
C VAL A 262 4.98 8.55 -20.52
N SER A 263 4.74 9.44 -21.47
CA SER A 263 5.74 10.41 -21.92
C SER A 263 6.13 11.41 -20.83
N GLN A 264 5.14 11.88 -20.06
CA GLN A 264 5.39 12.78 -18.92
C GLN A 264 6.15 12.07 -17.79
N LEU A 265 5.75 10.84 -17.48
CA LEU A 265 6.41 9.99 -16.49
C LEU A 265 7.89 9.76 -16.84
N ILE A 266 8.17 9.40 -18.09
CA ILE A 266 9.55 9.28 -18.60
C ILE A 266 10.31 10.58 -18.39
N SER A 267 9.74 11.72 -18.79
CA SER A 267 10.41 13.02 -18.64
C SER A 267 10.73 13.34 -17.17
N SER A 268 9.80 13.08 -16.27
CA SER A 268 9.95 13.34 -14.83
C SER A 268 11.03 12.46 -14.20
N VAL A 269 11.07 11.17 -14.55
CA VAL A 269 12.11 10.25 -14.10
C VAL A 269 13.48 10.64 -14.66
N CYS A 270 13.56 10.95 -15.96
CA CYS A 270 14.81 11.31 -16.62
C CYS A 270 15.45 12.57 -16.05
N LYS A 271 14.64 13.57 -15.66
CA LYS A 271 15.13 14.79 -14.98
C LYS A 271 15.82 14.50 -13.65
N ARG A 272 15.57 13.33 -13.06
CA ARG A 272 16.07 12.92 -11.75
C ARG A 272 17.06 11.76 -11.83
N GLU A 273 17.56 11.40 -13.01
CA GLU A 273 18.50 10.30 -13.20
C GLU A 273 19.69 10.36 -12.22
N SER A 274 20.26 11.56 -12.03
CA SER A 274 21.37 11.79 -11.11
C SER A 274 21.04 11.55 -9.63
N ASP A 275 19.77 11.60 -9.24
CA ASP A 275 19.33 11.47 -7.86
C ASP A 275 19.27 10.02 -7.39
N PHE A 276 19.10 9.08 -8.33
CA PHE A 276 18.81 7.68 -8.00
C PHE A 276 20.06 6.82 -7.84
N GLY A 277 21.19 7.23 -8.42
CA GLY A 277 22.34 6.37 -8.59
C GLY A 277 22.07 5.23 -9.58
N GLU A 278 23.14 4.60 -10.06
CA GLU A 278 23.09 3.66 -11.19
C GLU A 278 22.17 2.45 -10.94
N VAL A 279 22.26 1.83 -9.76
CA VAL A 279 21.49 0.61 -9.44
C VAL A 279 19.99 0.88 -9.46
N LEU A 280 19.55 1.94 -8.78
CA LEU A 280 18.13 2.26 -8.67
C LEU A 280 17.57 2.77 -9.99
N PHE A 281 18.35 3.56 -10.72
CA PHE A 281 17.97 4.02 -12.05
C PHE A 281 17.82 2.87 -13.05
N ASN A 282 18.66 1.84 -12.96
CA ASN A 282 18.51 0.63 -13.77
C ASN A 282 17.22 -0.14 -13.45
N MET A 283 16.81 -0.23 -12.17
CA MET A 283 15.53 -0.84 -11.78
C MET A 283 14.33 -0.03 -12.31
N ILE A 284 14.37 1.29 -12.15
CA ILE A 284 13.34 2.19 -12.69
C ILE A 284 13.25 2.05 -14.22
N THR A 285 14.39 2.03 -14.90
CA THR A 285 14.50 1.86 -16.36
C THR A 285 13.89 0.53 -16.81
N TYR A 286 14.19 -0.56 -16.10
CA TYR A 286 13.60 -1.87 -16.39
C TYR A 286 12.07 -1.85 -16.33
N ASN A 287 11.50 -1.24 -15.28
CA ASN A 287 10.06 -1.14 -15.13
C ASN A 287 9.43 -0.13 -16.11
N LEU A 288 10.09 0.98 -16.42
CA LEU A 288 9.66 1.92 -17.45
C LEU A 288 9.53 1.24 -18.81
N LYS A 289 10.50 0.42 -19.23
CA LYS A 289 10.45 -0.32 -20.50
C LYS A 289 9.28 -1.28 -20.61
N ARG A 290 8.80 -1.79 -19.48
CA ARG A 290 7.60 -2.64 -19.45
C ARG A 290 6.35 -1.83 -19.73
N VAL A 291 6.25 -0.63 -19.17
CA VAL A 291 5.09 0.28 -19.33
C VAL A 291 5.17 1.06 -20.65
N ALA A 292 6.37 1.30 -21.16
CA ALA A 292 6.70 2.08 -22.33
C ALA A 292 7.65 1.29 -23.24
N SER A 293 7.11 0.37 -24.04
CA SER A 293 7.91 -0.55 -24.87
C SER A 293 8.88 0.16 -25.82
N ASP A 294 8.54 1.40 -26.20
CA ASP A 294 9.26 2.18 -27.20
C ASP A 294 10.29 3.14 -26.58
N TRP A 295 10.43 3.12 -25.24
CA TRP A 295 11.39 3.96 -24.53
C TRP A 295 12.75 3.26 -24.40
N ASP A 296 13.78 3.84 -25.02
CA ASP A 296 15.12 3.26 -25.02
C ASP A 296 16.06 3.86 -23.97
N SER A 297 15.98 5.18 -23.73
CA SER A 297 16.84 5.90 -22.78
C SER A 297 16.33 7.32 -22.47
N CYS A 298 16.88 7.92 -21.40
CA CYS A 298 16.78 9.36 -21.15
C CYS A 298 17.70 10.14 -22.11
N SER A 299 17.37 10.14 -23.39
CA SER A 299 18.05 10.99 -24.37
C SER A 299 17.45 12.40 -24.32
N ASN A 300 18.30 13.41 -24.17
CA ASN A 300 17.94 14.83 -24.37
C ASN A 300 17.59 15.14 -25.82
#